data_AF-A0A524HA59-F1
#
_entry.id   AF-A0A524HA59-F1
#
_cell.length_a   1.000
_cell.length_b   1.000
_cell.length_c   1.000
_cell.angle_alpha   90.00
_cell.angle_beta   90.00
_cell.angle_gamma   90.00
#
_symmetry.space_group_name_H-M   'P 1'
#
loop_
_entity.id
_entity.type
_entity.pdbx_description
1 polymer ?
#
loop_
_entity_poly.entity_id
_entity_poly.type
_entity_poly.pdbx_seq_one_letter_code
_entity_poly.pdbx_strand_id
1 'polypeptide(L)'
;MANVVEIRFKKAGKIYSFSNAGFELSPGQLVVTETVRGLEVGKVIAVPGEIADDQLENPLKPVVRLATDEDIEQKHHICRTESQALVLCREQIEKLGLPMKCLGTEYNLDETHVTIYFSAGGRVDFREL
;
A
#
# COMPACT_ATOMS: atom_id res chain seq x y z
N MET A 1 14.62 -10.88 -19.09
CA MET A 1 14.63 -9.40 -19.19
C MET A 1 13.27 -8.94 -18.76
N ALA A 2 13.21 -8.11 -17.73
CA ALA A 2 11.96 -7.60 -17.20
C ALA A 2 11.92 -6.07 -17.35
N ASN A 3 10.81 -5.56 -17.88
CA ASN A 3 10.56 -4.12 -17.93
C ASN A 3 10.12 -3.64 -16.55
N VAL A 4 11.00 -2.90 -15.88
CA VAL A 4 10.82 -2.48 -14.51
C VAL A 4 10.24 -1.07 -14.44
N VAL A 5 9.27 -0.90 -13.56
CA VAL A 5 8.71 0.37 -13.16
C VAL A 5 8.83 0.55 -11.65
N GLU A 6 9.23 1.74 -11.24
CA GLU A 6 9.35 2.12 -9.84
C GLU A 6 8.09 2.84 -9.37
N ILE A 7 7.45 2.31 -8.34
CA ILE A 7 6.14 2.78 -7.87
C ILE A 7 6.22 3.11 -6.37
N ARG A 8 5.58 4.22 -5.99
CA ARG A 8 5.45 4.64 -4.60
C ARG A 8 3.98 4.84 -4.23
N PHE A 9 3.57 4.22 -3.13
CA PHE A 9 2.18 4.28 -2.65
C PHE A 9 1.90 5.51 -1.77
N LYS A 10 2.90 5.97 -1.01
CA LYS A 10 2.80 7.09 -0.05
C LYS A 10 3.74 8.22 -0.41
N LYS A 11 3.38 9.47 -0.06
CA LYS A 11 4.20 10.67 -0.38
C LYS A 11 5.67 10.53 0.04
N ALA A 12 5.93 10.00 1.24
CA ALA A 12 7.27 9.74 1.79
C ALA A 12 7.52 8.24 2.05
N GLY A 13 6.98 7.35 1.20
CA GLY A 13 7.14 5.90 1.34
C GLY A 13 8.34 5.32 0.60
N LYS A 14 8.64 4.05 0.90
CA LYS A 14 9.58 3.22 0.13
C LYS A 14 9.11 3.13 -1.34
N ILE A 15 10.08 3.13 -2.26
CA ILE A 15 9.85 2.85 -3.68
C ILE A 15 9.96 1.34 -3.88
N TYR A 16 9.02 0.78 -4.61
CA TYR A 16 8.95 -0.64 -4.91
C TYR A 16 9.04 -0.84 -6.42
N SER A 17 9.73 -1.90 -6.83
CA SER A 17 9.86 -2.28 -8.23
C SER A 17 8.71 -3.21 -8.62
N PHE A 18 8.10 -2.94 -9.77
CA PHE A 18 7.06 -3.75 -10.38
C PHE A 18 7.38 -4.00 -11.85
N SER A 19 6.72 -4.98 -12.45
CA SER A 19 6.72 -5.16 -13.90
C SER A 19 5.71 -4.22 -14.53
N ASN A 20 6.09 -3.54 -15.63
CA ASN A 20 5.14 -2.72 -16.37
C ASN A 20 4.06 -3.53 -17.10
N ALA A 21 4.17 -4.87 -17.14
CA ALA A 21 3.23 -5.78 -17.79
C ALA A 21 2.87 -5.39 -19.25
N GLY A 22 3.78 -4.73 -19.97
CA GLY A 22 3.56 -4.25 -21.33
C GLY A 22 2.83 -2.91 -21.44
N PHE A 23 2.49 -2.26 -20.32
CA PHE A 23 1.96 -0.91 -20.32
C PHE A 23 3.08 0.13 -20.56
N GLU A 24 2.81 1.09 -21.43
CA GLU A 24 3.63 2.29 -21.58
C GLU A 24 3.31 3.29 -20.46
N LEU A 25 4.16 3.27 -19.43
CA LEU A 25 4.00 4.10 -18.25
C LEU A 25 4.95 5.30 -18.29
N SER A 26 4.55 6.40 -17.65
CA SER A 26 5.33 7.62 -17.51
C SER A 26 5.39 8.07 -16.06
N PRO A 27 6.52 8.64 -15.60
CA PRO A 27 6.62 9.25 -14.28
C PRO A 27 5.47 10.21 -14.01
N GLY A 28 4.85 10.10 -12.84
CA GLY A 28 3.71 10.92 -12.46
C GLY A 28 2.35 10.22 -12.59
N GLN A 29 2.23 9.20 -13.44
CA GLN A 29 0.98 8.46 -13.61
C GLN A 29 0.60 7.66 -12.35
N LEU A 30 -0.70 7.49 -12.15
CA LEU A 30 -1.25 6.62 -11.13
C LEU A 30 -1.62 5.28 -11.76
N VAL A 31 -1.24 4.20 -11.08
CA VAL A 31 -1.43 2.82 -11.53
C VAL A 31 -1.96 1.98 -10.39
N VAL A 32 -2.72 0.95 -10.74
CA VAL A 32 -3.14 -0.09 -9.81
C VAL A 32 -2.18 -1.27 -9.93
N THR A 33 -1.63 -1.70 -8.81
CA THR A 33 -0.73 -2.85 -8.71
C THR A 33 -1.31 -3.90 -7.79
N GLU A 34 -1.01 -5.17 -8.05
CA GLU A 34 -1.30 -6.23 -7.10
C GLU A 34 -0.14 -6.39 -6.11
N THR A 35 -0.39 -6.18 -4.82
CA THR A 35 0.56 -6.43 -3.75
C THR A 35 0.17 -7.69 -2.99
N VAL A 36 0.95 -8.07 -1.98
CA VAL A 36 0.58 -9.18 -1.08
C VAL A 36 -0.65 -8.85 -0.22
N ARG A 37 -1.09 -7.58 -0.19
CA ARG A 37 -2.24 -7.09 0.57
C ARG A 37 -3.46 -6.81 -0.32
N GLY A 38 -3.42 -7.23 -1.59
CA GLY A 38 -4.46 -6.95 -2.58
C GLY A 38 -4.10 -5.78 -3.49
N LEU A 39 -5.12 -5.14 -4.05
CA LEU A 39 -4.93 -4.04 -5.01
C LEU A 39 -4.56 -2.75 -4.28
N GLU A 40 -3.59 -2.01 -4.82
CA GLU A 40 -3.18 -0.71 -4.30
C GLU A 40 -2.92 0.29 -5.42
N VAL A 41 -3.28 1.57 -5.18
CA VAL A 41 -2.99 2.68 -6.11
C VAL A 41 -1.63 3.30 -5.77
N GLY A 42 -0.68 3.08 -6.67
CA GLY A 42 0.65 3.64 -6.61
C GLY A 42 0.88 4.75 -7.63
N LYS A 43 1.87 5.59 -7.37
CA LYS A 43 2.36 6.60 -8.32
C LYS A 43 3.67 6.12 -8.94
N VAL A 44 3.75 6.18 -10.27
CA VAL A 44 4.99 5.91 -11.00
C VAL A 44 6.00 7.01 -10.69
N ILE A 45 7.17 6.61 -10.18
CA ILE A 45 8.28 7.51 -9.87
C ILE A 45 9.30 7.51 -11.01
N ALA A 46 9.64 6.33 -11.53
CA ALA A 46 10.58 6.17 -12.63
C ALA A 46 10.24 4.92 -13.45
N VAL A 47 10.72 4.90 -14.69
CA VAL A 47 10.60 3.76 -15.61
C VAL A 47 12.00 3.44 -16.11
N PRO A 48 12.83 2.75 -15.30
CA PRO A 48 14.21 2.45 -15.65
C PRO A 48 14.37 1.57 -16.89
N GLY A 49 13.30 0.85 -17.31
CA GLY A 49 13.30 0.03 -18.53
C GLY A 49 13.71 -1.41 -18.24
N GLU A 50 14.40 -2.05 -19.19
CA GLU A 50 14.79 -3.45 -19.11
C GLU A 50 15.93 -3.68 -18.11
N ILE A 51 15.67 -4.51 -17.11
CA ILE A 51 16.69 -5.00 -16.18
C ILE A 51 16.83 -6.51 -16.38
N ALA A 52 18.05 -7.01 -16.25
CA ALA A 52 18.34 -8.44 -16.34
C ALA A 52 17.77 -9.17 -15.10
N ASP A 53 17.21 -10.35 -15.31
CA ASP A 53 16.43 -11.07 -14.28
C ASP A 53 17.32 -11.51 -13.10
N ASP A 54 18.62 -11.64 -13.32
CA ASP A 54 19.64 -11.98 -12.31
C ASP A 54 19.91 -10.84 -11.31
N GLN A 55 19.50 -9.62 -11.63
CA GLN A 55 19.58 -8.47 -10.72
C GLN A 55 18.32 -8.30 -9.85
N LEU A 56 17.28 -9.13 -10.08
CA LEU A 56 16.05 -9.07 -9.31
C LEU A 56 16.10 -10.05 -8.14
N GLU A 57 16.05 -9.52 -6.91
CA GLU A 57 16.02 -10.34 -5.70
C GLU A 57 14.76 -11.21 -5.59
N ASN A 58 13.65 -10.79 -6.22
CA ASN A 58 12.36 -11.47 -6.20
C ASN A 58 11.60 -11.26 -7.52
N PRO A 59 10.69 -12.18 -7.90
CA PRO A 59 9.81 -11.98 -9.05
C PRO A 59 8.96 -10.71 -8.86
N LEU A 60 8.98 -9.84 -9.88
CA LEU A 60 8.24 -8.59 -9.86
C LEU A 60 6.74 -8.86 -9.98
N LYS A 61 5.97 -8.30 -9.05
CA LYS A 61 4.51 -8.21 -9.20
C LYS A 61 4.17 -7.30 -10.40
N PRO A 62 3.09 -7.59 -11.15
CA PRO A 62 2.72 -6.79 -12.30
C PRO A 62 1.92 -5.53 -11.91
N VAL A 63 2.05 -4.47 -12.71
CA VAL A 63 1.03 -3.45 -12.84
C VAL A 63 -0.20 -4.09 -13.49
N VAL A 64 -1.37 -3.87 -12.88
CA VAL A 64 -2.64 -4.44 -13.36
C VAL A 64 -3.25 -3.54 -14.42
N ARG A 65 -3.27 -2.22 -14.18
CA ARG A 65 -3.85 -1.21 -15.07
C ARG A 65 -3.46 0.22 -14.65
N LEU A 66 -3.73 1.18 -15.52
CA LEU A 66 -3.79 2.60 -15.15
C LEU A 66 -4.93 2.83 -14.15
N ALA A 67 -4.70 3.74 -13.20
CA ALA A 67 -5.75 4.13 -12.27
C ALA A 67 -6.82 4.96 -13.01
N THR A 68 -8.08 4.63 -12.77
CA THR A 68 -9.24 5.38 -13.26
C THR A 68 -9.57 6.52 -12.29
N ASP A 69 -10.43 7.44 -12.70
CA ASP A 69 -10.93 8.49 -11.81
C ASP A 69 -11.65 7.88 -10.59
N GLU A 70 -12.38 6.78 -10.77
CA GLU A 70 -13.02 6.03 -9.69
C GLU A 70 -12.00 5.51 -8.66
N ASP A 71 -10.85 4.99 -9.09
CA ASP A 71 -9.80 4.56 -8.14
C ASP A 71 -9.22 5.74 -7.35
N ILE A 72 -9.11 6.90 -7.98
CA ILE A 72 -8.59 8.11 -7.35
C ILE A 72 -9.60 8.61 -6.31
N GLU A 73 -10.89 8.64 -6.66
CA GLU A 73 -11.95 8.96 -5.72
C GLU A 73 -12.02 7.96 -4.56
N GLN A 74 -11.87 6.67 -4.86
CA GLN A 74 -11.81 5.60 -3.87
C GLN A 74 -10.61 5.76 -2.93
N LYS A 75 -9.44 6.14 -3.45
CA LYS A 75 -8.26 6.46 -2.62
C LYS A 75 -8.54 7.63 -1.66
N HIS A 76 -9.28 8.65 -2.12
CA HIS A 76 -9.70 9.75 -1.25
C HIS A 76 -10.73 9.32 -0.20
N HIS A 77 -11.63 8.41 -0.54
CA HIS A 77 -12.56 7.79 0.40
C HIS A 77 -11.80 7.02 1.48
N ILE A 78 -10.93 6.10 1.07
CA ILE A 78 -10.08 5.28 1.95
C ILE A 78 -9.30 6.14 2.94
N CYS A 79 -8.68 7.25 2.50
CA CYS A 79 -7.92 8.11 3.40
C CYS A 79 -8.77 8.69 4.56
N ARG A 80 -10.08 8.92 4.31
CA ARG A 80 -11.03 9.34 5.36
C ARG A 80 -11.39 8.16 6.26
N THR A 81 -11.67 7.00 5.69
CA THR A 81 -11.99 5.77 6.41
C THR A 81 -10.82 5.32 7.31
N GLU A 82 -9.59 5.39 6.83
CA GLU A 82 -8.36 5.16 7.59
C GLU A 82 -8.30 6.06 8.81
N SER A 83 -8.55 7.36 8.64
CA SER A 83 -8.53 8.33 9.74
C SER A 83 -9.57 8.00 10.81
N GLN A 84 -10.76 7.53 10.42
CA GLN A 84 -11.80 7.09 11.34
C GLN A 84 -11.40 5.77 12.05
N ALA A 85 -10.89 4.79 11.31
CA ALA A 85 -10.42 3.53 11.85
C ALA A 85 -9.29 3.73 12.87
N LEU A 86 -8.41 4.71 12.66
CA LEU A 86 -7.36 5.06 13.61
C LEU A 86 -7.93 5.55 14.94
N VAL A 87 -8.99 6.36 14.90
CA VAL A 87 -9.67 6.84 16.11
C VAL A 87 -10.33 5.68 16.85
N LEU A 88 -11.10 4.86 16.15
CA LEU A 88 -11.77 3.68 16.73
C LEU A 88 -10.75 2.69 17.34
N CYS A 89 -9.65 2.46 16.65
CA CYS A 89 -8.57 1.60 17.13
C CYS A 89 -7.97 2.13 18.45
N ARG A 90 -7.77 3.44 18.57
CA ARG A 90 -7.27 4.07 19.81
C ARG A 90 -8.27 3.95 20.96
N GLU A 91 -9.55 4.19 20.69
CA GLU A 91 -10.62 4.04 21.68
C GLU A 91 -10.70 2.60 22.20
N GLN A 92 -10.60 1.62 21.30
CA GLN A 92 -10.67 0.21 21.67
C GLN A 92 -9.43 -0.24 22.46
N ILE A 93 -8.22 0.23 22.08
CA ILE A 93 -6.99 0.00 22.85
C ILE A 93 -7.12 0.52 24.28
N GLU A 94 -7.65 1.74 24.45
CA GLU A 94 -7.85 2.34 25.77
C GLU A 94 -8.88 1.57 26.59
N LYS A 95 -10.03 1.23 25.98
CA LYS A 95 -11.10 0.48 26.61
C LYS A 95 -10.66 -0.92 27.08
N LEU A 96 -9.83 -1.59 26.29
CA LEU A 96 -9.29 -2.91 26.60
C LEU A 96 -8.02 -2.86 27.48
N GLY A 97 -7.47 -1.67 27.74
CA GLY A 97 -6.25 -1.51 28.52
C GLY A 97 -5.01 -2.15 27.87
N LEU A 98 -4.98 -2.23 26.54
CA LEU A 98 -3.86 -2.88 25.82
C LEU A 98 -2.59 -2.02 25.92
N PRO A 99 -1.42 -2.60 26.26
CA PRO A 99 -0.17 -1.85 26.42
C PRO A 99 0.50 -1.54 25.06
N MET A 100 -0.24 -0.88 24.17
CA MET A 100 0.17 -0.50 22.81
C MET A 100 -0.33 0.89 22.42
N LYS A 101 0.22 1.44 21.34
CA LYS A 101 -0.25 2.68 20.70
C LYS A 101 -0.50 2.44 19.21
N CYS A 102 -1.69 2.78 18.75
CA CYS A 102 -1.98 2.77 17.31
C CYS A 102 -1.36 4.00 16.63
N LEU A 103 -0.44 3.73 15.71
CA LEU A 103 0.33 4.70 14.94
C LEU A 103 -0.36 5.07 13.62
N GLY A 104 -1.10 4.12 13.03
CA GLY A 104 -1.80 4.33 11.75
C GLY A 104 -2.59 3.11 11.32
N THR A 105 -3.50 3.33 10.39
CA THR A 105 -4.38 2.34 9.78
C THR A 105 -4.36 2.55 8.29
N GLU A 106 -4.29 1.46 7.52
CA GLU A 106 -4.25 1.51 6.07
C GLU A 106 -5.19 0.49 5.47
N TYR A 107 -5.99 0.92 4.49
CA TYR A 107 -6.79 0.00 3.69
C TYR A 107 -6.17 -0.18 2.31
N ASN A 108 -6.33 -1.38 1.77
CA ASN A 108 -6.12 -1.61 0.35
C ASN A 108 -7.26 -0.98 -0.48
N LEU A 109 -7.08 -0.93 -1.80
CA LEU A 109 -8.00 -0.23 -2.72
C LEU A 109 -9.44 -0.79 -2.69
N ASP A 110 -9.57 -2.09 -2.46
CA ASP A 110 -10.86 -2.79 -2.40
C ASP A 110 -11.46 -2.86 -0.98
N GLU A 111 -10.82 -2.23 0.00
CA GLU A 111 -11.23 -2.18 1.41
C GLU A 111 -11.40 -3.55 2.09
N THR A 112 -10.88 -4.63 1.49
CA THR A 112 -10.99 -5.99 2.05
C THR A 112 -9.96 -6.27 3.14
N HIS A 113 -8.85 -5.52 3.17
CA HIS A 113 -7.78 -5.68 4.14
C HIS A 113 -7.45 -4.36 4.82
N VAL A 114 -7.45 -4.38 6.16
CA VAL A 114 -6.93 -3.29 7.00
C VAL A 114 -5.60 -3.69 7.62
N THR A 115 -4.60 -2.83 7.48
CA THR A 115 -3.31 -2.96 8.16
C THR A 115 -3.22 -1.95 9.29
N ILE A 116 -3.02 -2.41 10.52
CA ILE A 116 -2.84 -1.57 11.70
C ILE A 116 -1.35 -1.51 12.05
N TYR A 117 -0.81 -0.30 12.06
CA TYR A 117 0.55 -0.01 12.51
C TYR A 117 0.51 0.37 13.98
N PHE A 118 1.24 -0.34 14.82
CA PHE A 118 1.28 -0.05 16.25
C PHE A 118 2.67 -0.19 16.84
N SER A 119 2.89 0.45 17.99
CA SER A 119 4.05 0.21 18.84
C SER A 119 3.62 -0.36 20.19
N ALA A 120 4.42 -1.27 20.72
CA ALA A 120 4.23 -1.86 22.05
C ALA A 120 5.60 -2.16 22.66
N GLY A 121 5.70 -2.07 24.00
CA GLY A 121 6.94 -2.39 24.71
C GLY A 121 7.24 -3.90 24.80
N GLY A 122 6.26 -4.72 24.48
CA GLY A 122 6.35 -6.19 24.52
C GLY A 122 5.24 -6.83 23.70
N ARG A 123 5.02 -8.13 23.90
CA ARG A 123 3.96 -8.86 23.23
C ARG A 123 2.58 -8.37 23.71
N VAL A 124 1.70 -8.11 22.75
CA VAL A 124 0.31 -7.71 23.00
C VAL A 124 -0.61 -8.70 22.31
N ASP A 125 -1.65 -9.16 23.01
CA ASP A 125 -2.74 -9.92 22.40
C ASP A 125 -3.86 -8.94 22.04
N PHE A 126 -4.09 -8.77 20.74
CA PHE A 126 -5.02 -7.79 20.17
C PHE A 126 -6.18 -8.48 19.43
N ARG A 127 -6.47 -9.75 19.71
CA ARG A 127 -7.55 -10.49 19.04
C ARG A 127 -8.96 -9.97 19.34
N GLU A 128 -9.12 -9.21 20.42
CA GLU A 128 -10.39 -8.58 20.81
C GLU A 128 -10.53 -7.14 20.28
N LEU A 129 -9.56 -6.71 19.46
CA LEU A 129 -9.55 -5.43 18.75
C LEU A 129 -10.30 -5.56 17.42
#